data_AF-A0A024VZS2-F1
#
_entry.id   AF-A0A024VZS2-F1
#
_cell.length_a   1.000
_cell.length_b   1.000
_cell.length_c   1.000
_cell.angle_alpha   90.00
_cell.angle_beta   90.00
_cell.angle_gamma   90.00
#
_symmetry.space_group_name_H-M   'P 1'
#
loop_
_entity.id
_entity.type
_entity.pdbx_description
1 polymer ?
#
loop_
_entity_poly.entity_id
_entity_poly.type
_entity_poly.pdbx_seq_one_letter_code
_entity_poly.pdbx_strand_id
1 'polypeptide(L)'
;MIEENALLYVFNINENTMVEKIKKKNQLCELILKTVNKNKMSFSCSILKQGKDLELICNKIIKRILMVKYIKYFESKSLMILDNAINFFLYEKILDLRNVPYDKIGDGIISLYIQNTCSVGIIDFSNRSMSIQNLNEYMDFAKITHCNKLYLSNNPLFSKLSYDIVKKDIDGVITHLKNMKLTELYLDFIDLSNVCGEYIICNIIQKTEISFLSLMNCGLTHDNITNIINNIKENENEYKSSNIHYLNVEFNKLIYYDVVSLIKILSKLNKLFKKIYIYGNLIQTDIFDISFEFKRNLSIIEVKKYCKHVPNVFNLNNIKEVKDYFYCNLRGFAETFEDDKIVYLYFELYSCYMYVYSPEERLYNIKKISLLKKEESPLIIIGASLNNKEVTIRMKVFKLNIAKLFNILVNDSFHGRMYCYEQINNNREINRNVLNYFIYRGENEIRLYDYNISREDIQCVFKLCKDKIVKIINLNYCYMCNDDLSYFNSLKEYPYGIKVYKLSLCNNLFNSNMNLQGFLNFLSNFIIYL
;
A
#
# COMPACT_ATOMS: atom_id res chain seq x y z
N MET A 1 -9.10 46.63 -23.49
CA MET A 1 -7.78 46.11 -23.06
C MET A 1 -8.07 44.91 -22.16
N ILE A 2 -7.69 43.71 -22.56
CA ILE A 2 -7.74 42.54 -21.68
C ILE A 2 -6.37 42.51 -20.98
N GLU A 3 -6.35 42.65 -19.66
CA GLU A 3 -5.12 42.46 -18.89
C GLU A 3 -4.58 41.05 -19.14
N GLU A 4 -3.29 40.89 -19.42
CA GLU A 4 -2.66 39.61 -19.71
C GLU A 4 -2.85 38.58 -18.58
N ASN A 5 -3.03 39.07 -17.35
CA ASN A 5 -3.37 38.29 -16.16
C ASN A 5 -4.77 37.66 -16.20
N ALA A 6 -5.66 38.14 -17.08
CA ALA A 6 -7.00 37.61 -17.30
C ALA A 6 -7.04 36.46 -18.34
N LEU A 7 -5.94 36.20 -19.05
CA LEU A 7 -5.83 35.09 -20.00
C LEU A 7 -5.31 33.84 -19.29
N LEU A 8 -6.24 33.01 -18.82
CA LEU A 8 -5.95 31.65 -18.36
C LEU A 8 -5.62 30.75 -19.56
N TYR A 9 -4.35 30.65 -19.90
CA TYR A 9 -3.89 29.70 -20.91
C TYR A 9 -3.91 28.27 -20.35
N VAL A 10 -4.81 27.43 -20.89
CA VAL A 10 -4.88 26.01 -20.57
C VAL A 10 -4.12 25.23 -21.64
N PHE A 11 -2.98 24.65 -21.27
CA PHE A 11 -2.19 23.80 -22.15
C PHE A 11 -2.49 22.32 -21.91
N ASN A 12 -2.85 21.60 -22.97
CA ASN A 12 -3.01 20.16 -22.93
C ASN A 12 -1.64 19.48 -23.16
N ILE A 13 -1.08 18.93 -22.08
CA ILE A 13 0.11 18.07 -22.13
C ILE A 13 -0.28 16.70 -22.69
N ASN A 14 0.50 16.17 -23.63
CA ASN A 14 0.35 14.82 -24.15
C ASN A 14 1.67 14.04 -24.02
N GLU A 15 1.68 12.77 -24.44
CA GLU A 15 2.85 11.89 -24.38
C GLU A 15 4.06 12.37 -25.21
N ASN A 16 3.84 13.26 -26.19
CA ASN A 16 4.88 13.83 -27.06
C ASN A 16 5.36 15.21 -26.58
N THR A 17 4.85 15.69 -25.44
CA THR A 17 5.33 16.94 -24.84
C THR A 17 6.78 16.76 -24.35
N MET A 18 7.63 17.72 -24.68
CA MET A 18 9.01 17.85 -24.22
C MET A 18 9.16 19.12 -23.38
N VAL A 19 10.01 19.05 -22.35
CA VAL A 19 10.33 20.16 -21.46
C VAL A 19 11.83 20.36 -21.44
N GLU A 20 12.29 21.58 -21.66
CA GLU A 20 13.70 21.96 -21.65
C GLU A 20 13.93 23.14 -20.69
N LYS A 21 14.90 23.03 -19.78
CA LYS A 21 15.28 24.10 -18.83
C LYS A 21 16.55 24.78 -19.32
N ILE A 22 16.49 26.08 -19.58
CA ILE A 22 17.62 26.90 -20.02
C ILE A 22 17.99 27.89 -18.92
N LYS A 23 19.24 27.88 -18.48
CA LYS A 23 19.77 28.89 -17.53
C LYS A 23 19.97 30.23 -18.25
N LYS A 24 19.49 31.32 -17.66
CA LYS A 24 19.72 32.69 -18.14
C LYS A 24 20.53 33.49 -17.10
N LYS A 25 20.94 34.70 -17.47
CA LYS A 25 21.66 35.62 -16.56
C LYS A 25 20.75 36.02 -15.37
N ASN A 26 21.36 36.44 -14.26
CA ASN A 26 20.68 36.97 -13.07
C ASN A 26 19.75 35.97 -12.33
N GLN A 27 20.15 34.70 -12.22
CA GLN A 27 19.39 33.63 -11.53
C GLN A 27 18.01 33.29 -12.14
N LEU A 28 17.68 33.90 -13.28
CA LEU A 28 16.49 33.58 -14.06
C LEU A 28 16.73 32.29 -14.87
N CYS A 29 15.70 31.47 -14.96
CA CYS A 29 15.68 30.30 -15.82
C CYS A 29 14.46 30.40 -16.75
N GLU A 30 14.61 29.87 -17.96
CA GLU A 30 13.56 29.75 -18.95
C GLU A 30 13.16 28.28 -19.09
N LEU A 31 11.87 27.98 -19.01
CA LEU A 31 11.32 26.65 -19.30
C LEU A 31 10.66 26.66 -20.67
N ILE A 32 11.16 25.86 -21.60
CA ILE A 32 10.56 25.71 -22.93
C ILE A 32 9.73 24.43 -22.96
N LEU A 33 8.45 24.55 -23.30
CA LEU A 33 7.53 23.43 -23.48
C LEU A 33 7.23 23.27 -24.96
N LYS A 34 7.63 22.14 -25.56
CA LYS A 34 7.33 21.81 -26.96
C LYS A 34 6.33 20.66 -27.00
N THR A 35 5.18 20.83 -27.64
CA THR A 35 4.20 19.75 -27.83
C THR A 35 3.87 19.58 -29.29
N VAL A 36 3.83 18.32 -29.75
CA VAL A 36 3.35 17.94 -31.07
C VAL A 36 1.92 17.43 -30.93
N ASN A 37 0.96 18.08 -31.60
CA ASN A 37 -0.43 17.62 -31.62
C ASN A 37 -0.64 16.51 -32.67
N LYS A 38 -1.84 15.92 -32.71
CA LYS A 38 -2.19 14.85 -33.66
C LYS A 38 -1.99 15.22 -35.13
N ASN A 39 -2.00 16.52 -35.45
CA ASN A 39 -1.81 17.06 -36.80
C ASN A 39 -0.35 17.45 -37.09
N LYS A 40 0.61 16.99 -36.27
CA LYS A 40 2.04 17.35 -36.35
C LYS A 40 2.35 18.84 -36.17
N MET A 41 1.40 19.65 -35.72
CA MET A 41 1.69 21.05 -35.39
C MET A 41 2.46 21.10 -34.08
N SER A 42 3.52 21.90 -34.05
CA SER A 42 4.32 22.16 -32.86
C SER A 42 3.88 23.45 -32.18
N PHE A 43 3.69 23.40 -30.87
CA PHE A 43 3.50 24.58 -30.04
C PHE A 43 4.70 24.72 -29.10
N SER A 44 5.21 25.94 -28.94
CA SER A 44 6.28 26.28 -28.01
C SER A 44 5.83 27.42 -27.10
N CYS A 45 5.93 27.25 -25.78
CA CYS A 45 5.82 28.37 -24.84
C CYS A 45 7.01 28.41 -23.89
N SER A 46 7.37 29.62 -23.46
CA SER A 46 8.42 29.87 -22.48
C SER A 46 7.84 30.40 -21.17
N ILE A 47 8.34 29.89 -20.04
CA ILE A 47 8.05 30.42 -18.71
C ILE A 47 9.37 30.96 -18.14
N LEU A 48 9.41 32.24 -17.79
CA LEU A 48 10.57 32.88 -17.17
C LEU A 48 10.31 33.13 -15.68
N LYS A 49 11.13 32.55 -14.81
CA LYS A 49 10.99 32.63 -13.34
C LYS A 49 12.35 32.47 -12.65
N GLN A 50 12.40 32.75 -11.35
CA GLN A 50 13.58 32.43 -10.53
C GLN A 50 13.84 30.91 -10.52
N GLY A 51 15.11 30.52 -10.46
CA GLY A 51 15.54 29.13 -10.67
C GLY A 51 14.83 28.06 -9.81
N LYS A 52 14.55 28.35 -8.52
CA LYS A 52 13.89 27.40 -7.60
C LYS A 52 12.40 27.18 -7.93
N ASP A 53 11.66 28.25 -8.17
CA ASP A 53 10.25 28.19 -8.57
C ASP A 53 10.07 27.47 -9.90
N LEU A 54 10.95 27.74 -10.86
CA LEU A 54 10.90 27.11 -12.18
C LEU A 54 11.19 25.61 -12.11
N GLU A 55 12.05 25.18 -11.19
CA GLU A 55 12.36 23.77 -10.97
C GLU A 55 11.15 22.99 -10.44
N LEU A 56 10.41 23.57 -9.50
CA LEU A 56 9.16 23.00 -9.02
C LEU A 56 8.12 22.86 -10.14
N ILE A 57 7.99 23.88 -11.00
CA ILE A 57 7.08 23.86 -12.16
C ILE A 57 7.52 22.79 -13.16
N CYS A 58 8.81 22.75 -13.50
CA CYS A 58 9.38 21.76 -14.41
C CYS A 58 9.09 20.32 -13.94
N ASN A 59 9.38 20.03 -12.66
CA ASN A 59 9.16 18.71 -12.07
C ASN A 59 7.68 18.31 -12.13
N LYS A 60 6.76 19.23 -11.84
CA LYS A 60 5.30 18.99 -11.96
C LYS A 60 4.90 18.66 -13.40
N ILE A 61 5.46 19.33 -14.40
CA ILE A 61 5.13 19.09 -15.80
C ILE A 61 5.70 17.75 -16.29
N ILE A 62 6.98 17.47 -16.01
CA ILE A 62 7.62 16.17 -16.33
C ILE A 62 6.80 15.02 -15.75
N LYS A 63 6.37 15.15 -14.49
CA LYS A 63 5.53 14.17 -13.82
C LYS A 63 4.22 13.91 -14.56
N ARG A 64 3.55 14.97 -15.05
CA ARG A 64 2.31 14.85 -15.83
C ARG A 64 2.55 14.19 -17.20
N ILE A 65 3.66 14.49 -17.86
CA ILE A 65 4.05 13.85 -19.13
C ILE A 65 4.25 12.35 -18.93
N LEU A 66 5.02 11.97 -17.89
CA LEU A 66 5.28 10.56 -17.57
C LEU A 66 4.00 9.79 -17.21
N MET A 67 3.10 10.43 -16.45
CA MET A 67 1.78 9.87 -16.16
C MET A 67 0.97 9.59 -17.44
N VAL A 68 0.94 10.53 -18.39
CA VAL A 68 0.22 10.35 -19.66
C VAL A 68 0.87 9.25 -20.52
N LYS A 69 2.21 9.19 -20.57
CA LYS A 69 2.95 8.10 -21.23
C LYS A 69 2.60 6.75 -20.65
N TYR A 70 2.57 6.65 -19.32
CA TYR A 70 2.20 5.43 -18.60
C TYR A 70 0.77 4.98 -18.93
N ILE A 71 -0.20 5.89 -18.83
CA ILE A 71 -1.61 5.62 -19.16
C ILE A 71 -1.74 5.09 -20.59
N LYS A 72 -1.17 5.80 -21.57
CA LYS A 72 -1.26 5.42 -22.97
C LYS A 72 -0.62 4.05 -23.25
N TYR A 73 0.49 3.74 -22.59
CA TYR A 73 1.15 2.44 -22.71
C TYR A 73 0.23 1.30 -22.26
N PHE A 74 -0.40 1.41 -21.09
CA PHE A 74 -1.28 0.36 -20.56
C PHE A 74 -2.67 0.31 -21.22
N GLU A 75 -3.22 1.45 -21.65
CA GLU A 75 -4.44 1.50 -22.47
C GLU A 75 -4.27 0.67 -23.76
N SER A 76 -3.10 0.75 -24.40
CA SER A 76 -2.80 -0.03 -25.60
C SER A 76 -2.73 -1.55 -25.36
N LYS A 77 -2.60 -1.98 -24.10
CA LYS A 77 -2.53 -3.39 -23.70
C LYS A 77 -3.85 -3.96 -23.14
N SER A 78 -4.93 -3.16 -23.06
CA SER A 78 -6.23 -3.57 -22.48
C SER A 78 -6.15 -4.07 -21.03
N LEU A 79 -5.15 -3.62 -20.27
CA LEU A 79 -4.94 -4.04 -18.88
C LEU A 79 -5.58 -3.00 -17.93
N MET A 80 -6.40 -3.45 -16.97
CA MET A 80 -6.99 -2.62 -15.91
C MET A 80 -5.96 -2.18 -14.84
N ILE A 81 -4.74 -1.82 -15.25
CA ILE A 81 -3.59 -1.44 -14.41
C ILE A 81 -3.45 0.11 -14.41
N LEU A 82 -4.57 0.82 -14.30
CA LEU A 82 -4.55 2.28 -14.43
C LEU A 82 -4.48 2.98 -13.06
N ASP A 83 -5.23 2.53 -12.06
CA ASP A 83 -5.48 3.37 -10.89
C ASP A 83 -4.31 3.44 -9.89
N ASN A 84 -3.50 2.38 -9.74
CA ASN A 84 -2.50 2.30 -8.68
C ASN A 84 -1.23 3.12 -8.96
N ALA A 85 -0.68 3.05 -10.19
CA ALA A 85 0.51 3.81 -10.57
C ALA A 85 0.22 5.30 -10.83
N ILE A 86 -1.00 5.65 -11.28
CA ILE A 86 -1.41 7.05 -11.45
C ILE A 86 -1.32 7.80 -10.11
N ASN A 87 -1.69 7.16 -9.00
CA ASN A 87 -1.61 7.77 -7.67
C ASN A 87 -0.17 8.14 -7.29
N PHE A 88 0.83 7.34 -7.68
CA PHE A 88 2.24 7.69 -7.47
C PHE A 88 2.61 8.98 -8.22
N PHE A 89 2.20 9.11 -9.48
CA PHE A 89 2.35 10.34 -10.27
C PHE A 89 1.49 11.51 -9.77
N LEU A 90 0.60 11.33 -8.80
CA LEU A 90 -0.20 12.40 -8.22
C LEU A 90 0.29 12.80 -6.82
N TYR A 91 0.67 11.86 -5.95
CA TYR A 91 0.80 12.08 -4.51
C TYR A 91 2.18 11.73 -3.89
N GLU A 92 3.11 11.13 -4.65
CA GLU A 92 4.58 11.05 -4.36
C GLU A 92 5.02 10.39 -3.04
N LYS A 93 4.18 9.60 -2.37
CA LYS A 93 4.58 8.93 -1.12
C LYS A 93 4.60 7.41 -1.19
N ILE A 94 3.71 6.84 -1.99
CA ILE A 94 3.52 5.39 -2.08
C ILE A 94 3.49 5.02 -3.55
N LEU A 95 4.38 4.11 -3.94
CA LEU A 95 4.29 3.38 -5.18
C LEU A 95 3.65 2.03 -4.87
N ASP A 96 2.33 1.95 -5.00
CA ASP A 96 1.59 0.70 -4.88
C ASP A 96 1.44 0.08 -6.26
N LEU A 97 2.05 -1.09 -6.46
CA LEU A 97 1.96 -1.87 -7.68
C LEU A 97 1.56 -3.32 -7.37
N ARG A 98 0.81 -3.52 -6.28
CA ARG A 98 0.33 -4.85 -5.91
C ARG A 98 -0.55 -5.47 -6.99
N ASN A 99 -0.40 -6.77 -7.20
CA ASN A 99 -1.17 -7.56 -8.19
C ASN A 99 -1.01 -7.06 -9.63
N VAL A 100 0.00 -6.23 -9.90
CA VAL A 100 0.31 -5.73 -11.23
C VAL A 100 1.51 -6.53 -11.76
N PRO A 101 1.40 -7.29 -12.86
CA PRO A 101 2.56 -8.00 -13.41
C PRO A 101 3.72 -7.06 -13.68
N TYR A 102 4.95 -7.51 -13.43
CA TYR A 102 6.15 -6.76 -13.79
C TYR A 102 6.18 -6.46 -15.29
N ASP A 103 6.40 -5.19 -15.64
CA ASP A 103 6.48 -4.73 -17.02
C ASP A 103 7.61 -3.71 -17.14
N LYS A 104 8.75 -4.17 -17.65
CA LYS A 104 9.98 -3.37 -17.79
C LYS A 104 9.75 -1.99 -18.43
N ILE A 105 8.84 -1.87 -19.40
CA ILE A 105 8.60 -0.58 -20.09
C ILE A 105 7.75 0.32 -19.20
N GLY A 106 6.65 -0.18 -18.65
CA GLY A 106 5.79 0.55 -17.72
C GLY A 106 6.55 0.99 -16.46
N ASP A 107 7.31 0.09 -15.88
CA ASP A 107 8.19 0.32 -14.74
C ASP A 107 9.33 1.29 -15.09
N GLY A 108 9.86 1.23 -16.31
CA GLY A 108 10.83 2.20 -16.82
C GLY A 108 10.28 3.63 -16.86
N ILE A 109 9.01 3.82 -17.24
CA ILE A 109 8.34 5.13 -17.22
C ILE A 109 8.21 5.66 -15.78
N ILE A 110 7.87 4.80 -14.83
CA ILE A 110 7.82 5.15 -13.40
C ILE A 110 9.22 5.54 -12.90
N SER A 111 10.24 4.76 -13.25
CA SER A 111 11.61 4.99 -12.82
C SER A 111 12.21 6.29 -13.35
N LEU A 112 11.83 6.75 -14.55
CA LEU A 112 12.22 8.09 -15.03
C LEU A 112 11.77 9.21 -14.10
N TYR A 113 10.65 9.02 -13.40
CA TYR A 113 10.20 9.97 -12.39
C TYR A 113 10.99 9.81 -11.08
N ILE A 114 11.21 8.56 -10.65
CA ILE A 114 12.00 8.24 -9.44
C ILE A 114 13.41 8.79 -9.54
N GLN A 115 14.09 8.66 -10.69
CA GLN A 115 15.46 9.15 -10.90
C GLN A 115 15.63 10.65 -10.62
N ASN A 116 14.55 11.44 -10.70
CA ASN A 116 14.61 12.88 -10.37
C ASN A 116 14.54 13.16 -8.86
N THR A 117 13.96 12.24 -8.09
CA THR A 117 13.71 12.42 -6.64
C THR A 117 14.60 11.53 -5.77
N CYS A 118 15.06 10.41 -6.33
CA CYS A 118 15.78 9.30 -5.69
C CYS A 118 15.07 8.73 -4.44
N SER A 119 13.81 9.08 -4.18
CA SER A 119 13.16 8.88 -2.90
C SER A 119 11.68 8.48 -3.08
N VAL A 120 11.29 7.36 -2.49
CA VAL A 120 9.91 6.85 -2.50
C VAL A 120 9.58 6.33 -1.12
N GLY A 121 8.63 6.94 -0.41
CA GLY A 121 8.36 6.61 1.00
C GLY A 121 8.02 5.14 1.24
N ILE A 122 7.13 4.57 0.43
CA ILE A 122 6.71 3.16 0.49
C ILE A 122 6.64 2.61 -0.92
N ILE A 123 7.19 1.41 -1.13
CA ILE A 123 7.08 0.66 -2.38
C ILE A 123 6.40 -0.66 -2.08
N ASP A 124 5.29 -0.93 -2.74
CA ASP A 124 4.58 -2.20 -2.62
C ASP A 124 4.58 -2.95 -3.95
N PHE A 125 5.43 -3.97 -4.01
CA PHE A 125 5.61 -4.86 -5.15
C PHE A 125 4.99 -6.23 -4.90
N SER A 126 4.04 -6.35 -3.99
CA SER A 126 3.49 -7.67 -3.68
C SER A 126 2.75 -8.31 -4.87
N ASN A 127 2.96 -9.61 -5.08
CA ASN A 127 2.27 -10.41 -6.10
C ASN A 127 2.38 -9.85 -7.53
N ARG A 128 3.58 -9.45 -7.95
CA ARG A 128 3.86 -8.95 -9.31
C ARG A 128 4.43 -10.01 -10.24
N SER A 129 4.51 -11.26 -9.77
CA SER A 129 5.16 -12.37 -10.45
C SER A 129 6.65 -12.09 -10.78
N MET A 130 7.34 -11.31 -9.94
CA MET A 130 8.75 -10.98 -10.15
C MET A 130 9.68 -12.13 -9.76
N SER A 131 10.68 -12.39 -10.60
CA SER A 131 11.87 -13.16 -10.21
C SER A 131 12.93 -12.25 -9.57
N ILE A 132 13.97 -12.84 -8.97
CA ILE A 132 15.11 -12.08 -8.45
C ILE A 132 15.84 -11.28 -9.53
N GLN A 133 15.90 -11.79 -10.77
CA GLN A 133 16.46 -11.08 -11.93
C GLN A 133 15.66 -9.83 -12.26
N ASN A 134 14.33 -9.92 -12.26
CA ASN A 134 13.47 -8.77 -12.51
C ASN A 134 13.61 -7.72 -11.40
N LEU A 135 13.74 -8.16 -10.14
CA LEU A 135 13.98 -7.25 -9.02
C LEU A 135 15.32 -6.53 -9.14
N ASN A 136 16.39 -7.27 -9.46
CA ASN A 136 17.72 -6.70 -9.65
C ASN A 136 17.71 -5.69 -10.81
N GLU A 137 17.16 -6.07 -11.96
CA GLU A 137 17.01 -5.21 -13.13
C GLU A 137 16.26 -3.92 -12.79
N TYR A 138 15.13 -4.04 -12.08
CA TYR A 138 14.34 -2.87 -11.66
C TYR A 138 15.14 -1.94 -10.77
N MET A 139 15.82 -2.46 -9.74
CA MET A 139 16.59 -1.65 -8.80
C MET A 139 17.76 -0.94 -9.51
N ASP A 140 18.41 -1.62 -10.46
CA ASP A 140 19.50 -1.06 -11.28
C ASP A 140 19.08 0.19 -12.05
N PHE A 141 17.93 0.15 -12.74
CA PHE A 141 17.47 1.31 -13.51
C PHE A 141 16.67 2.33 -12.68
N ALA A 142 15.99 1.91 -11.61
CA ALA A 142 15.22 2.83 -10.76
C ALA A 142 16.11 3.73 -9.89
N LYS A 143 17.27 3.21 -9.43
CA LYS A 143 18.25 3.94 -8.61
C LYS A 143 17.65 4.62 -7.38
N ILE A 144 16.77 3.92 -6.67
CA ILE A 144 16.11 4.43 -5.47
C ILE A 144 17.13 4.45 -4.32
N THR A 145 17.39 5.62 -3.74
CA THR A 145 18.33 5.76 -2.60
C THR A 145 17.63 5.85 -1.25
N HIS A 146 16.33 6.15 -1.22
CA HIS A 146 15.53 6.18 0.01
C HIS A 146 14.16 5.52 -0.17
N CYS A 147 13.83 4.59 0.73
CA CYS A 147 12.50 4.00 0.86
C CYS A 147 12.29 3.51 2.28
N ASN A 148 11.22 3.90 2.98
CA ASN A 148 11.05 3.46 4.37
C ASN A 148 10.58 2.00 4.45
N LYS A 149 9.69 1.58 3.52
CA LYS A 149 9.07 0.25 3.52
C LYS A 149 9.03 -0.33 2.12
N LEU A 150 9.59 -1.52 1.96
CA LEU A 150 9.56 -2.27 0.72
C LEU A 150 8.83 -3.60 0.94
N TYR A 151 7.74 -3.80 0.21
CA TYR A 151 7.00 -5.06 0.20
C TYR A 151 7.32 -5.83 -1.08
N LEU A 152 7.86 -7.03 -0.94
CA LEU A 152 8.13 -7.97 -2.05
C LEU A 152 7.26 -9.23 -1.95
N SER A 153 6.24 -9.21 -1.09
CA SER A 153 5.50 -10.38 -0.68
C SER A 153 4.86 -11.15 -1.85
N ASN A 154 4.77 -12.47 -1.74
CA ASN A 154 4.13 -13.35 -2.73
C ASN A 154 4.71 -13.26 -4.15
N ASN A 155 5.99 -12.88 -4.29
CA ASN A 155 6.69 -12.97 -5.58
C ASN A 155 7.47 -14.29 -5.70
N PRO A 156 7.50 -14.91 -6.88
CA PRO A 156 8.24 -16.13 -7.14
C PRO A 156 9.75 -15.86 -7.34
N LEU A 157 10.38 -15.13 -6.41
CA LEU A 157 11.76 -14.61 -6.56
C LEU A 157 12.77 -15.70 -6.95
N PHE A 158 12.62 -16.90 -6.39
CA PHE A 158 13.55 -18.02 -6.56
C PHE A 158 12.93 -19.26 -7.22
N SER A 159 11.71 -19.16 -7.73
CA SER A 159 11.10 -20.31 -8.40
C SER A 159 11.86 -20.62 -9.69
N LYS A 160 12.26 -21.89 -9.88
CA LYS A 160 12.86 -22.43 -11.13
C LYS A 160 14.30 -21.98 -11.46
N LEU A 161 15.05 -21.44 -10.50
CA LEU A 161 16.42 -20.96 -10.74
C LEU A 161 17.44 -21.65 -9.81
N SER A 162 18.57 -22.10 -10.35
CA SER A 162 19.66 -22.66 -9.55
C SER A 162 20.51 -21.55 -8.92
N TYR A 163 21.04 -21.81 -7.73
CA TYR A 163 21.83 -20.84 -6.95
C TYR A 163 22.96 -20.19 -7.77
N ASP A 164 23.75 -21.00 -8.48
CA ASP A 164 24.89 -20.52 -9.25
C ASP A 164 24.49 -19.53 -10.36
N ILE A 165 23.29 -19.69 -10.93
CA ILE A 165 22.77 -18.80 -11.98
C ILE A 165 22.36 -17.45 -11.41
N VAL A 166 21.71 -17.44 -10.24
CA VAL A 166 21.09 -16.22 -9.68
C VAL A 166 21.90 -15.53 -8.60
N LYS A 167 23.00 -16.13 -8.14
CA LYS A 167 23.84 -15.55 -7.08
C LYS A 167 24.22 -14.09 -7.38
N LYS A 168 24.62 -13.80 -8.63
CA LYS A 168 24.98 -12.44 -9.05
C LYS A 168 23.81 -11.45 -8.91
N ASP A 169 22.59 -11.88 -9.22
CA ASP A 169 21.39 -11.05 -9.09
C ASP A 169 21.01 -10.84 -7.63
N ILE A 170 21.19 -11.85 -6.77
CA ILE A 170 21.03 -11.70 -5.32
C ILE A 170 22.04 -10.69 -4.79
N ASP A 171 23.33 -10.83 -5.15
CA ASP A 171 24.40 -9.91 -4.75
C ASP A 171 24.12 -8.46 -5.22
N GLY A 172 23.55 -8.31 -6.42
CA GLY A 172 23.08 -7.02 -6.95
C GLY A 172 21.96 -6.42 -6.08
N VAL A 173 20.92 -7.19 -5.79
CA VAL A 173 19.82 -6.77 -4.91
C VAL A 173 20.34 -6.38 -3.52
N ILE A 174 21.21 -7.17 -2.91
CA ILE A 174 21.82 -6.86 -1.61
C ILE A 174 22.61 -5.55 -1.66
N THR A 175 23.35 -5.32 -2.74
CA THR A 175 24.09 -4.06 -2.94
C THR A 175 23.14 -2.86 -2.99
N HIS A 176 22.01 -2.99 -3.70
CA HIS A 176 20.98 -1.94 -3.72
C HIS A 176 20.36 -1.72 -2.34
N LEU A 177 19.96 -2.78 -1.64
CA LEU A 177 19.36 -2.68 -0.31
C LEU A 177 20.33 -2.07 0.72
N LYS A 178 21.62 -2.37 0.62
CA LYS A 178 22.68 -1.77 1.44
C LYS A 178 22.82 -0.26 1.20
N ASN A 179 22.73 0.17 -0.05
CA ASN A 179 22.88 1.57 -0.44
C ASN A 179 21.57 2.38 -0.30
N MET A 180 20.45 1.69 -0.15
CA MET A 180 19.14 2.28 0.07
C MET A 180 18.95 2.54 1.58
N LYS A 181 18.47 3.73 1.93
CA LYS A 181 17.97 4.00 3.28
C LYS A 181 16.63 3.31 3.50
N LEU A 182 16.67 1.99 3.76
CA LEU A 182 15.54 1.10 3.98
C LEU A 182 15.36 0.69 5.44
N THR A 183 14.17 0.92 6.01
CA THR A 183 13.88 0.62 7.42
C THR A 183 13.20 -0.73 7.59
N GLU A 184 12.21 -1.04 6.75
CA GLU A 184 11.38 -2.25 6.83
C GLU A 184 11.33 -2.98 5.48
N LEU A 185 11.63 -4.28 5.50
CA LEU A 185 11.55 -5.17 4.35
C LEU A 185 10.60 -6.33 4.63
N TYR A 186 9.65 -6.56 3.72
CA TYR A 186 8.67 -7.63 3.81
C TYR A 186 8.90 -8.63 2.66
N LEU A 187 9.33 -9.84 3.00
CA LEU A 187 9.52 -10.98 2.09
C LEU A 187 8.46 -12.06 2.31
N ASP A 188 7.34 -11.68 2.89
CA ASP A 188 6.29 -12.61 3.31
C ASP A 188 5.76 -13.44 2.13
N PHE A 189 5.42 -14.69 2.39
CA PHE A 189 4.78 -15.58 1.42
C PHE A 189 5.63 -15.87 0.18
N ILE A 190 6.95 -15.74 0.30
CA ILE A 190 7.91 -16.16 -0.71
C ILE A 190 8.52 -17.47 -0.21
N ASP A 191 8.57 -18.49 -1.07
CA ASP A 191 9.29 -19.72 -0.74
C ASP A 191 10.79 -19.43 -0.64
N LEU A 192 11.29 -19.41 0.60
CA LEU A 192 12.69 -19.20 0.96
C LEU A 192 13.29 -20.47 1.60
N SER A 193 12.66 -21.63 1.44
CA SER A 193 13.13 -22.89 2.06
C SER A 193 14.30 -23.54 1.31
N ASN A 194 14.96 -22.82 0.40
CA ASN A 194 16.05 -23.29 -0.44
C ASN A 194 17.34 -22.48 -0.19
N VAL A 195 18.45 -22.92 -0.79
CA VAL A 195 19.78 -22.31 -0.62
C VAL A 195 19.81 -20.82 -1.01
N CYS A 196 19.06 -20.42 -2.06
CA CYS A 196 18.96 -19.01 -2.45
C CYS A 196 18.27 -18.18 -1.36
N GLY A 197 17.19 -18.72 -0.77
CA GLY A 197 16.46 -18.13 0.34
C GLY A 197 17.34 -17.96 1.58
N GLU A 198 18.07 -19.01 1.96
CA GLU A 198 19.05 -18.95 3.06
C GLU A 198 20.11 -17.88 2.81
N TYR A 199 20.67 -17.85 1.59
CA TYR A 199 21.70 -16.89 1.21
C TYR A 199 21.21 -15.44 1.28
N ILE A 200 20.04 -15.13 0.72
CA ILE A 200 19.51 -13.77 0.75
C ILE A 200 19.17 -13.32 2.18
N ILE A 201 18.61 -14.21 3.01
CA ILE A 201 18.29 -13.90 4.42
C ILE A 201 19.57 -13.56 5.19
N CYS A 202 20.61 -14.38 5.09
CA CYS A 202 21.90 -14.13 5.73
C CYS A 202 22.49 -12.76 5.33
N ASN A 203 22.51 -12.48 4.03
CA ASN A 203 23.06 -11.23 3.52
C ASN A 203 22.24 -10.01 3.94
N ILE A 204 20.90 -10.12 4.02
CA ILE A 204 20.07 -9.05 4.56
C ILE A 204 20.43 -8.78 6.02
N ILE A 205 20.51 -9.82 6.85
CA ILE A 205 20.82 -9.71 8.28
C ILE A 205 22.21 -9.08 8.52
N GLN A 206 23.21 -9.45 7.71
CA GLN A 206 24.61 -9.06 7.95
C GLN A 206 25.08 -7.82 7.18
N LYS A 207 24.49 -7.51 6.01
CA LYS A 207 25.05 -6.52 5.07
C LYS A 207 24.19 -5.29 4.86
N THR A 208 23.03 -5.17 5.51
CA THR A 208 22.09 -4.06 5.29
C THR A 208 21.78 -3.28 6.57
N GLU A 209 21.23 -2.09 6.39
CA GLU A 209 20.77 -1.20 7.48
C GLU A 209 19.28 -1.44 7.86
N ILE A 210 18.70 -2.54 7.38
CA ILE A 210 17.30 -2.87 7.61
C ILE A 210 17.09 -3.19 9.10
N SER A 211 16.05 -2.60 9.68
CA SER A 211 15.74 -2.74 11.11
C SER A 211 14.57 -3.69 11.40
N PHE A 212 13.69 -3.88 10.42
CA PHE A 212 12.56 -4.80 10.49
C PHE A 212 12.58 -5.69 9.25
N LEU A 213 12.64 -7.00 9.47
CA LEU A 213 12.56 -8.00 8.41
C LEU A 213 11.37 -8.92 8.67
N SER A 214 10.51 -9.07 7.67
CA SER A 214 9.39 -10.02 7.72
C SER A 214 9.62 -11.18 6.77
N LEU A 215 9.56 -12.39 7.33
CA LEU A 215 9.72 -13.71 6.69
C LEU A 215 8.51 -14.58 7.01
N MET A 216 7.32 -13.98 7.00
CA MET A 216 6.09 -14.68 7.36
C MET A 216 5.74 -15.71 6.29
N ASN A 217 5.49 -16.97 6.71
CA ASN A 217 5.14 -18.10 5.85
C ASN A 217 6.06 -18.23 4.63
N CYS A 218 7.36 -18.29 4.88
CA CYS A 218 8.39 -18.44 3.87
C CYS A 218 8.83 -19.91 3.69
N GLY A 219 8.12 -20.85 4.31
CA GLY A 219 8.44 -22.28 4.26
C GLY A 219 9.67 -22.69 5.09
N LEU A 220 10.17 -21.81 5.96
CA LEU A 220 11.41 -22.06 6.72
C LEU A 220 11.27 -23.27 7.65
N THR A 221 12.30 -24.10 7.67
CA THR A 221 12.41 -25.32 8.49
C THR A 221 13.65 -25.27 9.40
N HIS A 222 13.78 -26.27 10.28
CA HIS A 222 14.96 -26.45 11.14
C HIS A 222 16.30 -26.39 10.36
N ASP A 223 16.37 -27.08 9.23
CA ASP A 223 17.59 -27.14 8.41
C ASP A 223 17.95 -25.75 7.87
N ASN A 224 16.94 -25.00 7.41
CA ASN A 224 17.16 -23.64 6.92
C ASN A 224 17.70 -22.73 8.03
N ILE A 225 17.14 -22.81 9.25
CA ILE A 225 17.62 -22.02 10.39
C ILE A 225 19.06 -22.41 10.75
N THR A 226 19.37 -23.70 10.77
CA THR A 226 20.72 -24.19 11.04
C THR A 226 21.73 -23.66 10.01
N ASN A 227 21.39 -23.73 8.72
CA ASN A 227 22.23 -23.21 7.63
C ASN A 227 22.43 -21.70 7.72
N ILE A 228 21.35 -20.95 7.98
CA ILE A 228 21.41 -19.49 8.17
C ILE A 228 22.36 -19.14 9.32
N ILE A 229 22.24 -19.83 10.45
CA ILE A 229 23.09 -19.59 11.63
C ILE A 229 24.55 -19.95 11.35
N ASN A 230 24.81 -21.06 10.68
CA ASN A 230 26.17 -21.48 10.34
C ASN A 230 26.83 -20.48 9.39
N ASN A 231 26.13 -20.06 8.33
CA ASN A 231 26.61 -19.03 7.41
C ASN A 231 26.89 -17.71 8.12
N ILE A 232 26.02 -17.30 9.04
CA ILE A 232 26.23 -16.08 9.83
C ILE A 232 27.52 -16.21 10.67
N LYS A 233 27.72 -17.35 11.34
CA LYS A 233 28.89 -17.63 12.19
C LYS A 233 30.19 -17.66 11.39
N GLU A 234 30.19 -18.30 10.23
CA GLU A 234 31.35 -18.35 9.33
C GLU A 234 31.78 -16.96 8.88
N ASN A 235 30.80 -16.06 8.68
CA ASN A 235 31.02 -14.67 8.25
C ASN A 235 31.23 -13.67 9.40
N GLU A 236 31.29 -14.11 10.67
CA GLU A 236 31.39 -13.21 11.84
C GLU A 236 32.64 -12.32 11.82
N ASN A 237 33.73 -12.78 11.19
CA ASN A 237 34.97 -12.01 11.07
C ASN A 237 34.83 -10.80 10.13
N GLU A 238 33.96 -10.91 9.12
CA GLU A 238 33.73 -9.87 8.11
C GLU A 238 32.57 -8.94 8.51
N TYR A 239 31.52 -9.48 9.14
CA TYR A 239 30.31 -8.74 9.52
C TYR A 239 30.02 -8.90 11.01
N LYS A 240 30.41 -7.88 11.79
CA LYS A 240 30.37 -7.92 13.26
C LYS A 240 29.03 -7.55 13.89
N SER A 241 28.10 -6.98 13.12
CA SER A 241 26.84 -6.47 13.67
C SER A 241 25.68 -6.59 12.68
N SER A 242 24.47 -6.70 13.22
CA SER A 242 23.22 -6.59 12.48
C SER A 242 22.43 -5.37 12.94
N ASN A 243 21.63 -4.78 12.04
CA ASN A 243 20.72 -3.67 12.37
C ASN A 243 19.29 -4.14 12.66
N ILE A 244 19.02 -5.45 12.53
CA ILE A 244 17.70 -6.02 12.75
C ILE A 244 17.30 -5.85 14.22
N HIS A 245 16.28 -5.04 14.48
CA HIS A 245 15.64 -4.89 15.78
C HIS A 245 14.42 -5.79 15.92
N TYR A 246 13.77 -6.10 14.79
CA TYR A 246 12.53 -6.83 14.74
C TYR A 246 12.60 -7.87 13.62
N LEU A 247 12.29 -9.12 13.96
CA LEU A 247 12.21 -10.21 13.00
C LEU A 247 10.84 -10.87 13.09
N ASN A 248 10.12 -10.94 11.96
CA ASN A 248 8.91 -11.75 11.87
C ASN A 248 9.21 -13.08 11.15
N VAL A 249 8.96 -14.21 11.80
CA VAL A 249 9.09 -15.57 11.27
C VAL A 249 7.81 -16.40 11.48
N GLU A 250 6.66 -15.74 11.56
CA GLU A 250 5.36 -16.37 11.73
C GLU A 250 5.02 -17.38 10.62
N PHE A 251 4.20 -18.39 10.95
CA PHE A 251 3.64 -19.37 10.00
C PHE A 251 4.68 -20.16 9.19
N ASN A 252 5.86 -20.36 9.75
CA ASN A 252 6.84 -21.28 9.21
C ASN A 252 6.71 -22.65 9.89
N LYS A 253 7.66 -23.56 9.66
CA LYS A 253 7.70 -24.89 10.28
C LYS A 253 8.72 -24.94 11.41
N LEU A 254 8.88 -23.84 12.14
CA LEU A 254 9.92 -23.71 13.16
C LEU A 254 9.49 -24.37 14.46
N ILE A 255 10.45 -25.02 15.12
CA ILE A 255 10.28 -25.54 16.47
C ILE A 255 10.91 -24.59 17.51
N TYR A 256 10.68 -24.89 18.78
CA TYR A 256 11.24 -24.15 19.90
C TYR A 256 12.75 -23.87 19.78
N TYR A 257 13.55 -24.89 19.44
CA TYR A 257 15.00 -24.75 19.37
C TYR A 257 15.46 -23.82 18.25
N ASP A 258 14.69 -23.72 17.16
CA ASP A 258 14.98 -22.83 16.04
C ASP A 258 14.85 -21.37 16.47
N VAL A 259 13.74 -21.04 17.15
CA VAL A 259 13.47 -19.71 17.69
C VAL A 259 14.54 -19.30 18.70
N VAL A 260 14.89 -20.19 19.62
CA VAL A 260 15.95 -19.92 20.60
C VAL A 260 17.28 -19.65 19.91
N SER A 261 17.61 -20.41 18.87
CA SER A 261 18.86 -20.26 18.13
C SER A 261 18.90 -18.94 17.35
N LEU A 262 17.78 -18.52 16.74
CA LEU A 262 17.62 -17.21 16.11
C LEU A 262 17.80 -16.06 17.10
N ILE A 263 17.15 -16.11 18.27
CA ILE A 263 17.31 -15.08 19.31
C ILE A 263 18.77 -14.99 19.74
N LYS A 264 19.43 -16.13 19.99
CA LYS A 264 20.84 -16.15 20.41
C LYS A 264 21.76 -15.48 19.40
N ILE A 265 21.63 -15.81 18.11
CA ILE A 265 22.49 -15.22 17.08
C ILE A 265 22.16 -13.73 16.86
N LEU A 266 20.89 -13.35 16.84
CA LEU A 266 20.48 -11.95 16.63
C LEU A 266 20.87 -11.06 17.81
N SER A 267 20.69 -11.52 19.05
CA SER A 267 21.14 -10.78 20.24
C SER A 267 22.66 -10.68 20.33
N LYS A 268 23.40 -11.67 19.80
CA LYS A 268 24.87 -11.59 19.67
C LYS A 268 25.29 -10.52 18.66
N LEU A 269 24.64 -10.48 17.50
CA LEU A 269 24.93 -9.51 16.43
C LEU A 269 24.39 -8.11 16.71
N ASN A 270 23.31 -7.99 17.47
CA ASN A 270 22.65 -6.73 17.79
C ASN A 270 22.16 -6.71 19.25
N LYS A 271 22.87 -5.97 20.09
CA LYS A 271 22.47 -5.76 21.50
C LYS A 271 21.14 -5.01 21.65
N LEU A 272 20.69 -4.33 20.61
CA LEU A 272 19.41 -3.60 20.56
C LEU A 272 18.29 -4.45 19.93
N PHE A 273 18.49 -5.74 19.68
CA PHE A 273 17.42 -6.63 19.21
C PHE A 273 16.23 -6.59 20.17
N LYS A 274 15.06 -6.24 19.65
CA LYS A 274 13.87 -5.94 20.45
C LYS A 274 12.90 -7.09 20.48
N LYS A 275 12.46 -7.55 19.30
CA LYS A 275 11.41 -8.57 19.24
C LYS A 275 11.53 -9.56 18.09
N ILE A 276 11.06 -10.78 18.36
CA ILE A 276 10.76 -11.80 17.35
C ILE A 276 9.26 -12.14 17.37
N TYR A 277 8.62 -12.15 16.20
CA TYR A 277 7.24 -12.60 16.01
C TYR A 277 7.24 -14.05 15.51
N ILE A 278 6.53 -14.94 16.20
CA ILE A 278 6.70 -16.41 16.04
C ILE A 278 5.40 -17.20 15.94
N TYR A 279 4.27 -16.51 15.94
CA TYR A 279 2.95 -17.12 15.92
C TYR A 279 2.73 -18.07 14.71
N GLY A 280 2.00 -19.16 14.94
CA GLY A 280 1.67 -20.17 13.93
C GLY A 280 2.80 -21.11 13.46
N ASN A 281 3.93 -21.12 14.17
CA ASN A 281 4.98 -22.13 14.01
C ASN A 281 4.65 -23.43 14.77
N LEU A 282 5.45 -24.49 14.58
CA LEU A 282 5.33 -25.80 15.25
C LEU A 282 5.86 -25.76 16.71
N ILE A 283 5.46 -24.74 17.46
CA ILE A 283 5.84 -24.56 18.85
C ILE A 283 4.70 -25.11 19.71
N GLN A 284 4.99 -26.16 20.46
CA GLN A 284 4.00 -26.79 21.33
C GLN A 284 3.51 -25.80 22.39
N THR A 285 2.18 -25.70 22.55
CA THR A 285 1.50 -24.85 23.54
C THR A 285 2.04 -25.03 24.95
N ASP A 286 2.52 -26.23 25.26
CA ASP A 286 2.90 -26.64 26.62
C ASP A 286 4.36 -26.25 26.94
N ILE A 287 5.17 -25.94 25.92
CA ILE A 287 6.57 -25.48 26.08
C ILE A 287 6.63 -24.04 26.60
N PHE A 288 5.62 -23.21 26.31
CA PHE A 288 5.54 -21.82 26.76
C PHE A 288 5.38 -21.70 28.28
N ASP A 289 4.76 -22.69 28.91
CA ASP A 289 4.56 -22.72 30.37
C ASP A 289 5.70 -23.43 31.13
N ILE A 290 6.55 -24.20 30.45
CA ILE A 290 7.52 -25.10 31.12
C ILE A 290 8.99 -24.72 30.86
N SER A 291 9.36 -24.17 29.70
CA SER A 291 10.80 -24.02 29.36
C SER A 291 11.43 -22.74 29.95
N PHE A 292 12.42 -22.93 30.84
CA PHE A 292 13.15 -21.85 31.53
C PHE A 292 13.81 -20.84 30.58
N GLU A 293 14.40 -21.31 29.48
CA GLU A 293 15.09 -20.44 28.52
C GLU A 293 14.11 -19.55 27.72
N PHE A 294 12.89 -20.02 27.46
CA PHE A 294 11.85 -19.19 26.85
C PHE A 294 11.32 -18.16 27.84
N LYS A 295 11.11 -18.57 29.10
CA LYS A 295 10.73 -17.65 30.20
C LYS A 295 11.71 -16.49 30.35
N ARG A 296 13.02 -16.73 30.19
CA ARG A 296 14.06 -15.68 30.18
C ARG A 296 13.95 -14.72 29.01
N ASN A 297 13.42 -15.17 27.87
CA ASN A 297 13.33 -14.40 26.63
C ASN A 297 11.92 -13.86 26.35
N LEU A 298 10.94 -14.03 27.26
CA LEU A 298 9.55 -13.61 27.07
C LEU A 298 9.40 -12.12 26.70
N SER A 299 10.28 -11.24 27.18
CA SER A 299 10.27 -9.82 26.84
C SER A 299 10.62 -9.51 25.38
N ILE A 300 11.33 -10.44 24.72
CA ILE A 300 11.81 -10.34 23.34
C ILE A 300 10.89 -11.13 22.38
N ILE A 301 9.96 -11.93 22.90
CA ILE A 301 9.12 -12.79 22.07
C ILE A 301 7.69 -12.23 22.04
N GLU A 302 7.18 -11.94 20.84
CA GLU A 302 5.80 -11.54 20.64
C GLU A 302 4.99 -12.70 20.05
N VAL A 303 4.06 -13.17 20.86
CA VAL A 303 3.09 -14.24 20.53
C VAL A 303 1.67 -13.72 20.38
N LYS A 304 1.44 -12.43 20.63
CA LYS A 304 0.11 -11.82 20.60
C LYS A 304 -0.25 -11.33 19.20
N LYS A 305 -1.53 -11.58 18.86
CA LYS A 305 -2.21 -11.34 17.59
C LYS A 305 -2.01 -9.89 17.09
N TYR A 306 -2.00 -9.73 15.77
CA TYR A 306 -1.95 -8.47 15.03
C TYR A 306 -3.14 -7.51 15.23
N CYS A 307 -3.82 -7.55 16.37
CA CYS A 307 -4.76 -6.50 16.73
C CYS A 307 -3.97 -5.30 17.27
N LYS A 308 -3.46 -4.46 16.36
CA LYS A 308 -3.11 -3.09 16.75
C LYS A 308 -4.42 -2.34 16.92
N HIS A 309 -4.76 -2.03 18.16
CA HIS A 309 -5.89 -1.18 18.49
C HIS A 309 -5.82 0.12 17.66
N VAL A 310 -6.80 0.33 16.77
CA VAL A 310 -6.93 1.56 16.00
C VAL A 310 -7.90 2.48 16.74
N PRO A 311 -7.54 3.75 17.03
CA PRO A 311 -8.50 4.70 17.61
C PRO A 311 -9.62 5.00 16.61
N ASN A 312 -10.72 5.60 17.08
CA ASN A 312 -11.80 6.05 16.19
C ASN A 312 -11.31 7.20 15.28
N VAL A 313 -10.83 6.85 14.09
CA VAL A 313 -10.30 7.80 13.10
C VAL A 313 -11.39 8.66 12.41
N PHE A 314 -12.68 8.40 12.66
CA PHE A 314 -13.78 9.17 12.07
C PHE A 314 -14.33 10.28 12.99
N ASN A 315 -13.61 10.59 14.07
CA ASN A 315 -13.92 11.71 14.97
C ASN A 315 -12.68 12.55 15.31
N LEU A 316 -11.91 12.93 14.30
CA LEU A 316 -10.71 13.76 14.40
C LEU A 316 -11.06 15.23 14.24
N ASN A 317 -10.37 16.09 15.00
CA ASN A 317 -10.74 17.51 15.12
C ASN A 317 -9.74 18.47 14.48
N ASN A 318 -8.57 18.00 14.06
CA ASN A 318 -7.57 18.84 13.40
C ASN A 318 -6.88 18.11 12.24
N ILE A 319 -6.31 18.91 11.33
CA ILE A 319 -5.71 18.40 10.10
C ILE A 319 -4.43 17.59 10.34
N LYS A 320 -3.73 17.80 11.46
CA LYS A 320 -2.51 17.05 11.80
C LYS A 320 -2.86 15.59 12.10
N GLU A 321 -3.85 15.38 12.97
CA GLU A 321 -4.38 14.04 13.27
C GLU A 321 -4.92 13.36 12.00
N VAL A 322 -5.70 14.08 11.18
CA VAL A 322 -6.24 13.51 9.94
C VAL A 322 -5.10 13.01 9.03
N LYS A 323 -4.02 13.77 8.89
CA LYS A 323 -2.87 13.41 8.07
C LYS A 323 -2.04 12.24 8.63
N ASP A 324 -2.15 11.94 9.92
CA ASP A 324 -1.48 10.79 10.53
C ASP A 324 -2.19 9.46 10.22
N TYR A 325 -3.50 9.48 9.94
CA TYR A 325 -4.31 8.29 9.69
C TYR A 325 -4.81 8.13 8.24
N PHE A 326 -5.02 9.24 7.53
CA PHE A 326 -5.59 9.24 6.19
C PHE A 326 -4.63 9.81 5.15
N TYR A 327 -4.67 9.22 3.96
CA TYR A 327 -3.98 9.73 2.79
C TYR A 327 -4.86 10.77 2.09
N CYS A 328 -4.24 11.76 1.47
CA CYS A 328 -4.94 12.73 0.63
C CYS A 328 -5.47 12.00 -0.62
N ASN A 329 -6.77 11.72 -0.66
CA ASN A 329 -7.43 10.98 -1.74
C ASN A 329 -7.65 11.84 -2.98
N LEU A 330 -7.90 13.15 -2.80
CA LEU A 330 -8.16 14.08 -3.89
C LEU A 330 -7.72 15.49 -3.50
N ARG A 331 -7.12 16.24 -4.43
CA ARG A 331 -6.85 17.67 -4.28
C ARG A 331 -7.28 18.40 -5.53
N GLY A 332 -7.76 19.63 -5.38
CA GLY A 332 -8.21 20.38 -6.54
C GLY A 332 -8.65 21.79 -6.23
N PHE A 333 -8.97 22.48 -7.32
CA PHE A 333 -9.67 23.75 -7.28
C PHE A 333 -11.14 23.51 -7.55
N ALA A 334 -12.00 24.25 -6.87
CA ALA A 334 -13.43 24.26 -7.12
C ALA A 334 -14.03 25.65 -6.91
N GLU A 335 -15.17 25.89 -7.52
CA GLU A 335 -15.99 27.08 -7.25
C GLU A 335 -17.02 26.72 -6.17
N THR A 336 -17.20 27.59 -5.18
CA THR A 336 -18.30 27.52 -4.21
C THR A 336 -19.09 28.82 -4.20
N PHE A 337 -20.30 28.76 -3.67
CA PHE A 337 -21.13 29.95 -3.42
C PHE A 337 -21.15 30.24 -1.92
N GLU A 338 -20.63 31.40 -1.52
CA GLU A 338 -20.72 31.96 -0.17
C GLU A 338 -21.35 33.36 -0.27
N ASP A 339 -22.44 33.62 0.46
CA ASP A 339 -23.18 34.90 0.46
C ASP A 339 -23.46 35.46 -0.96
N ASP A 340 -23.98 34.60 -1.84
CA ASP A 340 -24.27 34.87 -3.25
C ASP A 340 -23.07 35.30 -4.12
N LYS A 341 -21.85 35.10 -3.62
CA LYS A 341 -20.60 35.33 -4.36
C LYS A 341 -19.92 34.01 -4.71
N ILE A 342 -19.30 33.98 -5.88
CA ILE A 342 -18.44 32.87 -6.30
C ILE A 342 -17.10 33.01 -5.58
N VAL A 343 -16.73 31.97 -4.84
CA VAL A 343 -15.45 31.85 -4.14
C VAL A 343 -14.71 30.65 -4.72
N TYR A 344 -13.41 30.83 -5.03
CA TYR A 344 -12.56 29.74 -5.50
C TYR A 344 -11.86 29.08 -4.33
N LEU A 345 -12.08 27.78 -4.18
CA LEU A 345 -11.49 26.96 -3.13
C LEU A 345 -10.31 26.17 -3.66
N TYR A 346 -9.21 26.12 -2.90
CA TYR A 346 -8.21 25.07 -3.04
C TYR A 346 -8.36 24.09 -1.87
N PHE A 347 -8.64 22.81 -2.17
CA PHE A 347 -8.96 21.79 -1.17
C PHE A 347 -8.12 20.52 -1.32
N GLU A 348 -8.01 19.80 -0.19
CA GLU A 348 -7.57 18.41 -0.08
C GLU A 348 -8.67 17.59 0.61
N LEU A 349 -8.94 16.39 0.10
CA LEU A 349 -9.93 15.45 0.61
C LEU A 349 -9.20 14.25 1.20
N TYR A 350 -9.47 13.98 2.48
CA TYR A 350 -8.98 12.87 3.28
C TYR A 350 -10.19 12.06 3.76
N SER A 351 -10.64 11.10 2.97
CA SER A 351 -11.82 10.28 3.26
C SER A 351 -13.07 11.16 3.48
N CYS A 352 -13.68 11.17 4.66
CA CYS A 352 -14.79 12.07 4.99
C CYS A 352 -14.37 13.49 5.40
N TYR A 353 -13.08 13.84 5.41
CA TYR A 353 -12.58 15.15 5.81
C TYR A 353 -12.15 15.97 4.59
N MET A 354 -12.67 17.18 4.43
CA MET A 354 -12.22 18.12 3.41
C MET A 354 -11.52 19.29 4.07
N TYR A 355 -10.24 19.45 3.77
CA TYR A 355 -9.42 20.56 4.21
C TYR A 355 -9.29 21.60 3.10
N VAL A 356 -9.76 22.81 3.35
CA VAL A 356 -9.63 23.96 2.45
C VAL A 356 -8.44 24.78 2.93
N TYR A 357 -7.53 25.14 2.01
CA TYR A 357 -6.37 26.02 2.28
C TYR A 357 -6.63 27.48 1.91
N SER A 358 -7.43 27.70 0.89
CA SER A 358 -7.69 29.02 0.32
C SER A 358 -9.18 29.13 -0.03
N PRO A 359 -9.86 30.25 0.26
CA PRO A 359 -9.30 31.54 0.73
C PRO A 359 -8.86 31.54 2.20
N GLU A 360 -9.36 30.62 3.02
CA GLU A 360 -9.02 30.48 4.43
C GLU A 360 -8.89 29.01 4.81
N GLU A 361 -8.05 28.73 5.80
CA GLU A 361 -7.85 27.36 6.30
C GLU A 361 -9.09 26.87 7.08
N ARG A 362 -9.75 25.82 6.57
CA ARG A 362 -10.97 25.26 7.19
C ARG A 362 -10.98 23.74 7.05
N LEU A 363 -11.26 23.02 8.14
CA LEU A 363 -11.44 21.57 8.13
C LEU A 363 -12.93 21.23 8.26
N TYR A 364 -13.48 20.65 7.20
CA TYR A 364 -14.86 20.19 7.16
C TYR A 364 -14.92 18.68 7.38
N ASN A 365 -15.73 18.24 8.35
CA ASN A 365 -16.10 16.83 8.51
C ASN A 365 -17.41 16.58 7.76
N ILE A 366 -17.33 15.92 6.61
CA ILE A 366 -18.46 15.67 5.73
C ILE A 366 -19.40 14.65 6.40
N LYS A 367 -20.70 14.96 6.36
CA LYS A 367 -21.79 14.14 6.92
C LYS A 367 -22.72 13.60 5.86
N LYS A 368 -22.88 14.33 4.76
CA LYS A 368 -23.70 13.92 3.60
C LYS A 368 -23.15 14.53 2.33
N ILE A 369 -23.35 13.83 1.20
CA ILE A 369 -22.95 14.31 -0.12
C ILE A 369 -24.00 13.94 -1.16
N SER A 370 -24.18 14.79 -2.15
CA SER A 370 -24.99 14.49 -3.32
C SER A 370 -24.39 15.13 -4.57
N LEU A 371 -24.55 14.46 -5.70
CA LEU A 371 -24.07 14.90 -7.01
C LEU A 371 -25.26 15.29 -7.88
N LEU A 372 -25.38 16.57 -8.22
CA LEU A 372 -26.37 17.08 -9.17
C LEU A 372 -25.73 17.18 -10.56
N LYS A 373 -26.34 16.48 -11.54
CA LYS A 373 -25.96 16.61 -12.94
C LYS A 373 -26.74 17.79 -13.55
N LYS A 374 -26.04 18.87 -13.89
CA LYS A 374 -26.52 19.88 -14.85
C LYS A 374 -25.62 19.84 -16.09
N GLU A 375 -26.19 20.10 -17.25
CA GLU A 375 -25.61 19.82 -18.58
C GLU A 375 -24.26 20.50 -18.85
N GLU A 376 -23.90 21.57 -18.12
CA GLU A 376 -22.66 22.32 -18.38
C GLU A 376 -21.61 22.22 -17.26
N SER A 377 -21.98 21.80 -16.04
CA SER A 377 -21.01 21.60 -14.95
C SER A 377 -21.56 20.77 -13.78
N PRO A 378 -20.81 19.77 -13.28
CA PRO A 378 -21.26 18.95 -12.16
C PRO A 378 -21.21 19.75 -10.85
N LEU A 379 -22.33 19.78 -10.12
CA LEU A 379 -22.44 20.42 -8.82
C LEU A 379 -22.49 19.37 -7.72
N ILE A 380 -21.60 19.48 -6.74
CA ILE A 380 -21.58 18.66 -5.53
C ILE A 380 -22.20 19.47 -4.40
N ILE A 381 -23.21 18.93 -3.74
CA ILE A 381 -23.74 19.48 -2.50
C ILE A 381 -23.18 18.66 -1.34
N ILE A 382 -22.47 19.31 -0.44
CA ILE A 382 -21.80 18.72 0.72
C ILE A 382 -22.46 19.27 1.98
N GLY A 383 -23.07 18.42 2.79
CA GLY A 383 -23.42 18.76 4.16
C GLY A 383 -22.30 18.32 5.09
N ALA A 384 -21.72 19.25 5.84
CA ALA A 384 -20.56 19.00 6.69
C ALA A 384 -20.71 19.68 8.06
N SER A 385 -19.83 19.36 8.99
CA SER A 385 -19.64 20.13 10.22
C SER A 385 -18.30 20.86 10.20
N LEU A 386 -18.32 22.15 10.50
CA LEU A 386 -17.14 23.01 10.71
C LEU A 386 -17.20 23.54 12.15
N ASN A 387 -16.19 23.25 12.98
CA ASN A 387 -16.17 23.64 14.39
C ASN A 387 -17.48 23.27 15.13
N ASN A 388 -17.96 22.03 14.92
CA ASN A 388 -19.22 21.49 15.46
C ASN A 388 -20.52 22.20 15.01
N LYS A 389 -20.46 23.10 14.02
CA LYS A 389 -21.64 23.71 13.40
C LYS A 389 -21.93 23.08 12.04
N GLU A 390 -23.18 22.77 11.77
CA GLU A 390 -23.59 22.25 10.46
C GLU A 390 -23.50 23.34 9.39
N VAL A 391 -22.95 22.97 8.24
CA VAL A 391 -22.77 23.84 7.08
C VAL A 391 -23.10 23.07 5.81
N THR A 392 -23.60 23.78 4.79
CA THR A 392 -23.84 23.21 3.46
C THR A 392 -22.96 23.94 2.45
N ILE A 393 -22.13 23.20 1.73
CA ILE A 393 -21.21 23.71 0.71
C ILE A 393 -21.73 23.27 -0.66
N ARG A 394 -21.85 24.21 -1.59
CA ARG A 394 -22.25 23.95 -2.98
C ARG A 394 -21.02 24.12 -3.86
N MET A 395 -20.40 23.01 -4.21
CA MET A 395 -19.10 22.99 -4.86
C MET A 395 -19.22 22.55 -6.33
N LYS A 396 -18.87 23.44 -7.26
CA LYS A 396 -18.78 23.18 -8.69
C LYS A 396 -17.35 22.77 -9.04
N VAL A 397 -17.20 21.54 -9.53
CA VAL A 397 -15.91 20.95 -9.91
C VAL A 397 -15.79 20.91 -11.43
N PHE A 398 -14.60 21.21 -11.95
CA PHE A 398 -14.37 21.44 -13.38
C PHE A 398 -14.59 20.22 -14.29
N LYS A 399 -14.65 19.00 -13.77
CA LYS A 399 -14.83 17.77 -14.57
C LYS A 399 -15.77 16.77 -13.90
N LEU A 400 -16.70 16.19 -14.68
CA LEU A 400 -17.66 15.19 -14.21
C LEU A 400 -17.00 13.96 -13.58
N ASN A 401 -15.88 13.49 -14.14
CA ASN A 401 -15.17 12.33 -13.58
C ASN A 401 -14.57 12.64 -12.21
N ILE A 402 -14.05 13.86 -11.99
CA ILE A 402 -13.56 14.31 -10.67
C ILE A 402 -14.74 14.40 -9.68
N ALA A 403 -15.89 14.89 -10.14
CA ALA A 403 -17.08 14.98 -9.29
C ALA A 403 -17.60 13.61 -8.85
N LYS A 404 -17.66 12.65 -9.78
CA LYS A 404 -17.96 11.25 -9.48
C LYS A 404 -16.94 10.65 -8.51
N LEU A 405 -15.66 10.91 -8.74
CA LEU A 405 -14.57 10.42 -7.91
C LEU A 405 -14.69 10.91 -6.47
N PHE A 406 -14.91 12.22 -6.27
CA PHE A 406 -15.16 12.85 -4.98
C PHE A 406 -16.37 12.20 -4.29
N ASN A 407 -17.50 12.10 -5.01
CA ASN A 407 -18.73 11.53 -4.47
C ASN A 407 -18.55 10.09 -3.99
N ILE A 408 -17.86 9.26 -4.77
CA ILE A 408 -17.60 7.87 -4.39
C ILE A 408 -16.66 7.82 -3.16
N LEU A 409 -15.58 8.61 -3.12
CA LEU A 409 -14.63 8.63 -1.98
C LEU A 409 -15.33 8.92 -0.64
N VAL A 410 -16.21 9.93 -0.65
CA VAL A 410 -16.94 10.32 0.55
C VAL A 410 -17.98 9.26 0.93
N ASN A 411 -18.69 8.66 -0.02
CA ASN A 411 -19.64 7.60 0.30
C ASN A 411 -18.95 6.34 0.85
N ASP A 412 -17.81 5.93 0.27
CA ASP A 412 -17.01 4.80 0.77
C ASP A 412 -16.56 5.05 2.23
N SER A 413 -16.17 6.29 2.55
CA SER A 413 -15.78 6.66 3.91
C SER A 413 -16.92 6.56 4.93
N PHE A 414 -18.18 6.75 4.51
CA PHE A 414 -19.33 6.60 5.40
C PHE A 414 -19.55 5.15 5.79
N HIS A 415 -19.28 4.20 4.90
CA HIS A 415 -19.31 2.78 5.23
C HIS A 415 -18.22 2.41 6.24
N GLY A 416 -17.01 2.95 6.10
CA GLY A 416 -15.94 2.80 7.10
C GLY A 416 -16.31 3.39 8.46
N ARG A 417 -16.94 4.57 8.48
CA ARG A 417 -17.45 5.20 9.71
C ARG A 417 -18.51 4.34 10.40
N MET A 418 -19.44 3.77 9.63
CA MET A 418 -20.47 2.87 10.17
C MET A 418 -19.85 1.62 10.80
N TYR A 419 -18.86 1.01 10.14
CA TYR A 419 -18.12 -0.12 10.69
C TYR A 419 -17.44 0.23 12.02
N CYS A 420 -16.71 1.36 12.09
CA CYS A 420 -16.08 1.78 13.36
C CYS A 420 -17.09 1.99 14.48
N TYR A 421 -18.24 2.62 14.19
CA TYR A 421 -19.28 2.81 15.20
C TYR A 421 -19.90 1.49 15.66
N GLU A 422 -20.12 0.54 14.75
CA GLU A 422 -20.62 -0.79 15.10
C GLU A 422 -19.65 -1.53 16.03
N GLN A 423 -18.34 -1.49 15.75
CA GLN A 423 -17.33 -2.12 16.62
C GLN A 423 -17.28 -1.45 18.01
N ILE A 424 -17.23 -0.12 18.05
CA ILE A 424 -17.14 0.64 19.31
C ILE A 424 -18.38 0.43 20.18
N ASN A 425 -19.58 0.49 19.60
CA ASN A 425 -20.84 0.30 20.34
C ASN A 425 -20.95 -1.09 20.97
N ASN A 426 -20.26 -2.08 20.41
CA ASN A 426 -20.21 -3.43 20.92
C ASN A 426 -18.97 -3.70 21.81
N ASN A 427 -18.20 -2.66 22.19
CA ASN A 427 -16.95 -2.76 22.96
C ASN A 427 -15.90 -3.66 22.30
N ARG A 428 -15.74 -3.56 20.98
CA ARG A 428 -14.81 -4.37 20.18
C ARG A 428 -13.68 -3.54 19.60
N GLU A 429 -12.58 -4.20 19.33
CA GLU A 429 -11.44 -3.61 18.65
C GLU A 429 -11.73 -3.44 17.15
N ILE A 430 -11.23 -2.36 16.57
CA ILE A 430 -11.39 -2.09 15.14
C ILE A 430 -10.35 -2.89 14.36
N ASN A 431 -10.79 -3.85 13.53
CA ASN A 431 -9.90 -4.52 12.59
C ASN A 431 -9.37 -3.53 11.55
N ARG A 432 -8.04 -3.35 11.54
CA ARG A 432 -7.35 -2.40 10.65
C ARG A 432 -7.48 -2.77 9.18
N ASN A 433 -7.52 -4.05 8.83
CA ASN A 433 -7.60 -4.48 7.44
C ASN A 433 -8.98 -4.17 6.84
N VAL A 434 -10.05 -4.42 7.62
CA VAL A 434 -11.41 -4.01 7.25
C VAL A 434 -11.51 -2.48 7.14
N LEU A 435 -10.94 -1.74 8.10
CA LEU A 435 -10.92 -0.29 8.04
C LEU A 435 -10.15 0.24 6.82
N ASN A 436 -9.01 -0.36 6.50
CA ASN A 436 -8.17 0.03 5.37
C ASN A 436 -8.91 -0.09 4.03
N TYR A 437 -9.81 -1.06 3.88
CA TYR A 437 -10.65 -1.17 2.67
C TYR A 437 -11.38 0.14 2.34
N PHE A 438 -11.88 0.85 3.36
CA PHE A 438 -12.60 2.12 3.19
C PHE A 438 -11.69 3.35 3.09
N ILE A 439 -10.41 3.23 3.47
CA ILE A 439 -9.45 4.34 3.50
C ILE A 439 -8.57 4.34 2.23
N TYR A 440 -8.12 3.16 1.80
CA TYR A 440 -7.14 2.95 0.73
C TYR A 440 -7.84 2.39 -0.48
N ARG A 441 -8.32 3.29 -1.32
CA ARG A 441 -9.26 3.07 -2.41
C ARG A 441 -8.73 2.28 -3.63
N GLY A 442 -7.69 1.48 -3.46
CA GLY A 442 -7.07 0.67 -4.52
C GLY A 442 -7.57 -0.77 -4.59
N GLU A 443 -8.34 -1.24 -3.60
CA GLU A 443 -8.68 -2.65 -3.50
C GLU A 443 -10.17 -2.85 -3.82
N ASN A 444 -10.48 -3.54 -4.93
CA ASN A 444 -11.81 -4.16 -5.12
C ASN A 444 -12.07 -5.31 -4.13
N GLU A 445 -11.10 -5.53 -3.24
CA GLU A 445 -10.81 -6.70 -2.46
C GLU A 445 -10.69 -6.27 -1.00
N ILE A 446 -11.52 -6.83 -0.13
CA ILE A 446 -11.28 -6.70 1.30
C ILE A 446 -10.33 -7.83 1.72
N ARG A 447 -9.15 -7.44 2.20
CA ARG A 447 -8.17 -8.38 2.75
C ARG A 447 -8.54 -8.63 4.19
N LEU A 448 -8.91 -9.87 4.50
CA LEU A 448 -9.27 -10.28 5.85
C LEU A 448 -8.12 -11.02 6.53
N TYR A 449 -6.86 -10.71 6.20
CA TYR A 449 -5.66 -11.34 6.75
C TYR A 449 -5.63 -11.27 8.29
N ASP A 450 -6.24 -12.24 8.96
CA ASP A 450 -6.28 -12.30 10.41
C ASP A 450 -6.67 -13.71 10.90
N TYR A 451 -6.17 -14.06 12.08
CA TYR A 451 -6.44 -15.33 12.78
C TYR A 451 -7.62 -15.21 13.74
N ASN A 452 -8.24 -14.04 13.81
CA ASN A 452 -9.27 -13.69 14.76
C ASN A 452 -10.36 -12.82 14.13
N ILE A 453 -10.69 -13.08 12.86
CA ILE A 453 -11.85 -12.45 12.24
C ILE A 453 -13.07 -12.84 13.06
N SER A 454 -13.73 -11.87 13.70
CA SER A 454 -14.92 -12.17 14.49
C SER A 454 -16.07 -12.58 13.56
N ARG A 455 -17.03 -13.33 14.10
CA ARG A 455 -18.27 -13.68 13.38
C ARG A 455 -18.98 -12.43 12.85
N GLU A 456 -18.84 -11.31 13.54
CA GLU A 456 -19.44 -10.03 13.21
C GLU A 456 -18.64 -9.21 12.21
N ASP A 457 -17.30 -9.31 12.19
CA ASP A 457 -16.49 -8.78 11.07
C ASP A 457 -16.88 -9.49 9.77
N ILE A 458 -17.06 -10.81 9.83
CA ILE A 458 -17.55 -11.62 8.71
C ILE A 458 -18.96 -11.16 8.29
N GLN A 459 -19.89 -10.95 9.24
CA GLN A 459 -21.23 -10.42 8.93
C GLN A 459 -21.18 -9.04 8.29
N CYS A 460 -20.33 -8.15 8.80
CA CYS A 460 -20.15 -6.82 8.26
C CYS A 460 -19.68 -6.90 6.81
N VAL A 461 -18.63 -7.69 6.54
CA VAL A 461 -18.14 -7.94 5.17
C VAL A 461 -19.25 -8.51 4.28
N PHE A 462 -20.01 -9.50 4.74
CA PHE A 462 -21.11 -10.06 3.96
C PHE A 462 -22.25 -9.08 3.69
N LYS A 463 -22.57 -8.19 4.65
CA LYS A 463 -23.54 -7.12 4.46
C LYS A 463 -23.06 -6.13 3.39
N LEU A 464 -21.81 -5.69 3.47
CA LEU A 464 -21.20 -4.79 2.48
C LEU A 464 -21.18 -5.42 1.09
N CYS A 465 -20.87 -6.71 1.06
CA CYS A 465 -20.98 -7.55 -0.11
C CYS A 465 -22.39 -7.52 -0.69
N LYS A 466 -23.43 -7.85 0.08
CA LYS A 466 -24.84 -7.84 -0.35
C LYS A 466 -25.23 -6.50 -0.99
N ASP A 467 -24.78 -5.42 -0.37
CA ASP A 467 -25.01 -4.04 -0.83
C ASP A 467 -24.17 -3.67 -2.07
N LYS A 468 -23.37 -4.62 -2.59
CA LYS A 468 -22.46 -4.51 -3.75
C LYS A 468 -21.35 -3.49 -3.56
N ILE A 469 -21.02 -3.18 -2.31
CA ILE A 469 -19.93 -2.29 -1.92
C ILE A 469 -18.62 -3.05 -2.07
N VAL A 470 -18.51 -4.23 -1.44
CA VAL A 470 -17.39 -5.15 -1.59
C VAL A 470 -17.68 -6.15 -2.71
N LYS A 471 -16.73 -6.35 -3.63
CA LYS A 471 -16.87 -7.25 -4.79
C LYS A 471 -15.98 -8.48 -4.70
N ILE A 472 -14.93 -8.42 -3.92
CA ILE A 472 -13.92 -9.47 -3.79
C ILE A 472 -13.57 -9.61 -2.31
N ILE A 473 -13.53 -10.83 -1.81
CA ILE A 473 -13.07 -11.14 -0.46
C ILE A 473 -11.78 -11.94 -0.58
N ASN A 474 -10.73 -11.47 0.07
CA ASN A 474 -9.48 -12.20 0.14
C ASN A 474 -9.29 -12.74 1.56
N LEU A 475 -9.45 -14.07 1.66
CA LEU A 475 -9.20 -14.81 2.88
C LEU A 475 -7.83 -15.50 2.86
N ASN A 476 -6.93 -15.19 1.91
CA ASN A 476 -5.60 -15.80 1.88
C ASN A 476 -4.94 -15.66 3.25
N TYR A 477 -4.17 -16.66 3.66
CA TYR A 477 -3.39 -16.59 4.91
C TYR A 477 -4.21 -16.44 6.20
N CYS A 478 -5.52 -16.67 6.16
CA CYS A 478 -6.35 -16.80 7.36
C CYS A 478 -6.25 -18.23 7.91
N TYR A 479 -6.27 -18.37 9.23
CA TYR A 479 -6.51 -19.67 9.87
C TYR A 479 -8.00 -19.85 10.07
N MET A 480 -8.57 -20.78 9.31
CA MET A 480 -9.98 -21.10 9.43
C MET A 480 -10.11 -22.40 10.22
N CYS A 481 -10.82 -22.35 11.34
CA CYS A 481 -11.18 -23.53 12.11
C CYS A 481 -12.51 -24.14 11.62
N ASN A 482 -12.84 -25.34 12.10
CA ASN A 482 -14.11 -25.98 11.76
C ASN A 482 -15.33 -25.15 12.21
N ASP A 483 -15.22 -24.39 13.30
CA ASP A 483 -16.29 -23.53 13.79
C ASP A 483 -16.51 -22.32 12.87
N ASP A 484 -15.44 -21.77 12.29
CA ASP A 484 -15.53 -20.69 11.30
C ASP A 484 -16.22 -21.20 10.04
N LEU A 485 -15.82 -22.38 9.53
CA LEU A 485 -16.46 -23.00 8.36
C LEU A 485 -17.93 -23.33 8.63
N SER A 486 -18.23 -23.90 9.81
CA SER A 486 -19.60 -24.19 10.24
C SER A 486 -20.44 -22.92 10.27
N TYR A 487 -19.87 -21.83 10.79
CA TYR A 487 -20.50 -20.53 10.78
C TYR A 487 -20.73 -20.00 9.36
N PHE A 488 -19.71 -20.01 8.50
CA PHE A 488 -19.85 -19.62 7.09
C PHE A 488 -20.93 -20.42 6.36
N ASN A 489 -21.02 -21.73 6.63
CA ASN A 489 -22.03 -22.60 6.06
C ASN A 489 -23.43 -22.32 6.63
N SER A 490 -23.55 -21.98 7.91
CA SER A 490 -24.82 -21.63 8.55
C SER A 490 -25.44 -20.34 7.97
N LEU A 491 -24.60 -19.42 7.47
CA LEU A 491 -25.06 -18.19 6.81
C LEU A 491 -25.75 -18.45 5.47
N LYS A 492 -25.65 -19.67 4.91
CA LYS A 492 -26.38 -20.09 3.70
C LYS A 492 -27.90 -20.14 3.93
N GLU A 493 -28.35 -20.33 5.17
CA GLU A 493 -29.77 -20.40 5.54
C GLU A 493 -30.35 -19.02 5.96
N TYR A 494 -29.59 -17.91 5.87
CA TYR A 494 -30.00 -16.54 6.26
C TYR A 494 -29.70 -15.47 5.14
N PRO A 495 -30.32 -14.27 5.16
CA PRO A 495 -31.10 -13.64 4.08
C PRO A 495 -30.26 -12.77 3.10
N TYR A 496 -28.97 -13.06 2.92
CA TYR A 496 -28.09 -12.08 2.25
C TYR A 496 -28.19 -12.08 0.72
N GLY A 497 -28.74 -13.14 0.09
CA GLY A 497 -29.08 -13.13 -1.36
C GLY A 497 -27.90 -12.76 -2.26
N ILE A 498 -26.70 -13.15 -1.85
CA ILE A 498 -25.42 -12.70 -2.39
C ILE A 498 -25.21 -13.23 -3.82
N LYS A 499 -24.90 -12.32 -4.76
CA LYS A 499 -24.43 -12.68 -6.11
C LYS A 499 -22.93 -12.90 -6.07
N VAL A 500 -22.55 -14.17 -5.99
CA VAL A 500 -21.24 -14.76 -6.26
C VAL A 500 -20.02 -13.82 -6.15
N TYR A 501 -19.39 -13.79 -4.98
CA TYR A 501 -18.10 -13.10 -4.80
C TYR A 501 -16.94 -13.94 -5.30
N LYS A 502 -15.93 -13.21 -5.76
CA LYS A 502 -14.60 -13.73 -5.99
C LYS A 502 -13.94 -13.95 -4.63
N LEU A 503 -13.60 -15.20 -4.31
CA LEU A 503 -12.84 -15.63 -3.12
C LEU A 503 -11.44 -16.11 -3.51
N SER A 504 -10.41 -15.56 -2.86
CA SER A 504 -9.03 -16.07 -2.90
C SER A 504 -8.75 -16.84 -1.60
N LEU A 505 -8.14 -18.03 -1.71
CA LEU A 505 -7.80 -18.94 -0.60
C LEU A 505 -6.34 -19.45 -0.64
N CYS A 506 -5.44 -18.69 -1.24
CA CYS A 506 -4.04 -19.05 -1.30
C CYS A 506 -3.43 -19.11 0.11
N ASN A 507 -2.70 -20.19 0.40
CA ASN A 507 -1.84 -20.33 1.58
C ASN A 507 -2.54 -20.16 2.94
N ASN A 508 -3.82 -20.50 3.00
CA ASN A 508 -4.56 -20.63 4.26
C ASN A 508 -4.02 -21.80 5.09
N LEU A 509 -3.85 -21.58 6.39
CA LEU A 509 -3.55 -22.66 7.33
C LEU A 509 -4.88 -23.31 7.72
N PHE A 510 -5.12 -24.50 7.16
CA PHE A 510 -6.22 -25.36 7.55
C PHE A 510 -5.74 -26.32 8.64
N ASN A 511 -6.51 -26.46 9.72
CA ASN A 511 -6.25 -27.46 10.75
C ASN A 511 -6.21 -28.86 10.11
N SER A 512 -5.28 -29.74 10.51
CA SER A 512 -5.22 -31.12 10.02
C SER A 512 -6.50 -31.93 10.28
N ASN A 513 -7.32 -31.50 11.24
CA ASN A 513 -8.63 -32.07 11.55
C ASN A 513 -9.80 -31.34 10.85
N MET A 514 -9.55 -30.67 9.72
CA MET A 514 -10.59 -29.94 8.98
C MET A 514 -11.68 -30.88 8.47
N ASN A 515 -12.94 -30.53 8.71
CA ASN A 515 -14.09 -31.24 8.13
C ASN A 515 -14.17 -30.91 6.63
N LEU A 516 -13.73 -31.86 5.79
CA LEU A 516 -13.69 -31.71 4.34
C LEU A 516 -15.06 -31.37 3.74
N GLN A 517 -16.14 -31.97 4.23
CA GLN A 517 -17.49 -31.67 3.76
C GLN A 517 -17.91 -30.24 4.13
N GLY A 518 -17.57 -29.81 5.35
CA GLY A 518 -17.76 -28.42 5.77
C GLY A 518 -16.97 -27.44 4.90
N PHE A 519 -15.74 -27.78 4.54
CA PHE A 519 -14.92 -26.95 3.65
C PHE A 519 -15.48 -26.87 2.22
N LEU A 520 -15.86 -28.00 1.62
CA LEU A 520 -16.46 -28.03 0.28
C LEU A 520 -17.78 -27.25 0.23
N ASN A 521 -18.61 -27.37 1.27
CA ASN A 521 -19.82 -26.56 1.42
C ASN A 521 -19.49 -25.06 1.46
N PHE A 522 -18.43 -24.68 2.18
CA PHE A 522 -17.96 -23.31 2.26
C PHE A 522 -17.52 -22.79 0.88
N LEU A 523 -16.67 -23.54 0.16
CA LEU A 523 -16.21 -23.20 -1.18
C LEU A 523 -17.35 -23.03 -2.17
N SER A 524 -18.40 -23.87 -2.08
CA SER A 524 -19.56 -23.83 -2.97
C SER A 524 -20.33 -22.51 -2.91
N ASN A 525 -20.10 -21.69 -1.88
CA ASN A 525 -20.75 -20.39 -1.70
C ASN A 525 -20.07 -19.25 -2.50
N PHE A 526 -18.93 -19.51 -3.16
CA PHE A 526 -18.11 -18.48 -3.81
C PHE A 526 -17.68 -18.87 -5.24
N ILE A 527 -17.42 -17.87 -6.09
CA ILE A 527 -16.54 -18.08 -7.27
C ILE A 527 -15.11 -17.99 -6.75
N ILE A 528 -14.37 -19.07 -6.87
CA ILE A 528 -12.94 -19.08 -6.55
C ILE A 528 -12.20 -18.39 -7.69
N TYR A 529 -11.31 -17.44 -7.36
CA TYR A 529 -10.35 -16.88 -8.29
C TYR A 529 -8.95 -17.02 -7.71
N LEU A 530 -8.01 -17.34 -8.59
CA LEU A 530 -6.59 -17.50 -8.26
C LEU A 530 -5.88 -16.14 -8.27
#